data_AF-A0ABD1CD68-F1
#
_entry.id   AF-A0ABD1CD68-F1
#
_cell.length_a   1.000
_cell.length_b   1.000
_cell.length_c   1.000
_cell.angle_alpha   90.00
_cell.angle_beta   90.00
_cell.angle_gamma   90.00
#
_symmetry.space_group_name_H-M   'P 1'
#
loop_
_entity.id
_entity.type
_entity.pdbx_description
1 polymer ?
#
loop_
_entity_poly.entity_id
_entity_poly.type
_entity_poly.pdbx_seq_one_letter_code
_entity_poly.pdbx_strand_id
1 'polypeptide(L)'
;MKFATHNRHRWHLQTLVIVVTFLVTVVLASQESALEKARLHRENMVRKYLKKLKKEEGAIKLVGGRGDFEGNIEIFHDGRWGAICDDEWDSTEAEVVCRQLGFPGHIKPTHSGHFGKAKRKFWMDNLFCAGKERELADCHFDGWGHSDCEPSEAAGVICQDDQQEEQDGEEESLTEKPIPERLKPKMARLETAEGFEVRLAGGRIPNEGRVE
;
A
#
# COMPACT_ATOMS: atom_id res chain seq x y z
N MET A 1 70.47 10.37 56.96
CA MET A 1 69.04 10.59 56.60
C MET A 1 68.91 10.64 55.08
N LYS A 2 68.45 9.58 54.40
CA LYS A 2 68.01 9.58 52.98
C LYS A 2 67.59 8.15 52.53
N PHE A 3 66.61 7.55 53.20
CA PHE A 3 66.02 6.26 52.78
C PHE A 3 64.52 6.27 53.07
N ALA A 4 63.76 7.05 52.31
CA ALA A 4 62.29 7.05 52.43
C ALA A 4 61.55 7.50 51.16
N THR A 5 62.23 8.18 50.23
CA THR A 5 61.57 8.81 49.07
C THR A 5 61.41 7.88 47.87
N HIS A 6 62.19 6.81 47.75
CA HIS A 6 62.17 5.94 46.57
C HIS A 6 60.97 4.97 46.54
N ASN A 7 60.40 4.63 47.69
CA ASN A 7 59.28 3.68 47.77
C ASN A 7 57.93 4.37 47.50
N ARG A 8 57.75 5.61 47.97
CA ARG A 8 56.49 6.37 47.82
C ARG A 8 56.12 6.61 46.36
N HIS A 9 57.09 6.90 45.49
CA HIS A 9 56.87 7.05 44.03
C HIS A 9 56.41 5.76 43.36
N ARG A 10 56.92 4.60 43.80
CA ARG A 10 56.57 3.28 43.25
C ARG A 10 55.11 2.89 43.56
N TRP A 11 54.63 3.18 44.78
CA TRP A 11 53.22 3.01 45.13
C TRP A 11 52.30 3.96 44.34
N HIS A 12 52.71 5.21 44.12
CA HIS A 12 51.93 6.15 43.30
C HIS A 12 51.83 5.72 41.83
N LEU A 13 52.90 5.23 41.21
CA LEU A 13 52.85 4.70 39.84
C LEU A 13 51.98 3.44 39.75
N GLN A 14 52.09 2.53 40.71
CA GLN A 14 51.32 1.29 40.67
C GLN A 14 49.82 1.55 40.84
N THR A 15 49.44 2.45 41.76
CA THR A 15 48.05 2.89 41.90
C THR A 15 47.56 3.61 40.64
N LEU A 16 48.39 4.48 40.03
CA LEU A 16 48.04 5.16 38.78
C LEU A 16 47.76 4.17 37.64
N VAL A 17 48.60 3.15 37.48
CA VAL A 17 48.41 2.10 36.46
C VAL A 17 47.10 1.35 36.69
N ILE A 18 46.79 0.97 37.93
CA ILE A 18 45.52 0.28 38.27
C ILE A 18 44.30 1.15 37.97
N VAL A 19 44.36 2.44 38.32
CA VAL A 19 43.27 3.38 38.04
C VAL A 19 43.07 3.56 36.54
N VAL A 20 44.16 3.72 35.78
CA VAL A 20 44.10 3.88 34.32
C VAL A 20 43.57 2.62 33.65
N THR A 21 44.05 1.42 34.02
CA THR A 21 43.54 0.17 33.43
C THR A 21 42.07 -0.03 33.75
N PHE A 22 41.65 0.22 34.99
CA PHE A 22 40.24 0.16 35.37
C PHE A 22 39.39 1.11 34.52
N LEU A 23 39.78 2.39 34.40
CA LEU A 23 39.05 3.37 33.59
C LEU A 23 38.98 2.95 32.11
N VAL A 24 40.07 2.47 31.52
CA VAL A 24 40.09 1.96 30.14
C VAL A 24 39.12 0.79 29.98
N THR A 25 39.12 -0.18 30.91
CA THR A 25 38.19 -1.33 30.84
C THR A 25 36.73 -0.91 30.98
N VAL A 26 36.42 0.05 31.86
CA VAL A 26 35.05 0.58 32.04
C VAL A 26 34.59 1.31 30.77
N VAL A 27 35.45 2.11 30.14
CA VAL A 27 35.13 2.82 28.89
C VAL A 27 34.87 1.83 27.75
N LEU A 28 35.73 0.82 27.58
CA LEU A 28 35.57 -0.21 26.55
C LEU A 28 34.27 -1.01 26.75
N ALA A 29 34.00 -1.50 27.97
CA ALA A 29 32.78 -2.24 28.27
C ALA A 29 31.50 -1.40 28.09
N SER A 30 31.56 -0.10 28.39
CA SER A 30 30.46 0.86 28.15
C SER A 30 30.18 1.05 26.65
N GLN A 31 31.24 1.17 25.84
CA GLN A 31 31.12 1.27 24.38
C GLN A 31 30.56 -0.02 23.75
N GLU A 32 31.01 -1.20 24.19
CA GLU A 32 30.48 -2.49 23.76
C GLU A 32 28.99 -2.62 24.08
N SER A 33 28.58 -2.24 25.31
CA SER A 33 27.17 -2.23 25.73
C SER A 33 26.31 -1.30 24.88
N ALA A 34 26.84 -0.13 24.49
CA ALA A 34 26.13 0.81 23.62
C ALA A 34 25.99 0.27 22.20
N LEU A 35 27.03 -0.37 21.66
CA LEU A 35 27.01 -1.02 20.34
C LEU A 35 26.05 -2.21 20.31
N GLU A 36 26.02 -3.03 21.37
CA GLU A 36 25.10 -4.16 21.50
C GLU A 36 23.64 -3.71 21.58
N LYS A 37 23.35 -2.65 22.35
CA LYS A 37 22.01 -2.03 22.38
C LYS A 37 21.61 -1.47 21.01
N ALA A 38 22.52 -0.81 20.30
CA ALA A 38 22.27 -0.31 18.95
C ALA A 38 22.04 -1.45 17.94
N ARG A 39 22.78 -2.56 18.08
CA ARG A 39 22.59 -3.77 17.28
C ARG A 39 21.22 -4.40 17.54
N LEU A 40 20.87 -4.62 18.81
CA LEU A 40 19.57 -5.17 19.21
C LEU A 40 18.41 -4.29 18.73
N HIS A 41 18.54 -2.97 18.85
CA HIS A 41 17.53 -2.04 18.32
C HIS A 41 17.34 -2.19 16.81
N ARG A 42 18.44 -2.26 16.03
CA ARG A 42 18.37 -2.52 14.58
C ARG A 42 17.73 -3.87 14.27
N GLU A 43 18.13 -4.93 14.96
CA GLU A 43 17.54 -6.27 14.77
C GLU A 43 16.04 -6.29 15.11
N ASN A 44 15.62 -5.60 16.17
CA ASN A 44 14.21 -5.48 16.54
C ASN A 44 13.42 -4.67 15.51
N MET A 45 14.01 -3.58 14.97
CA MET A 45 13.42 -2.80 13.88
C MET A 45 13.26 -3.64 12.62
N VAL A 46 14.29 -4.40 12.22
CA VAL A 46 14.23 -5.31 11.08
C VAL A 46 13.17 -6.39 11.30
N ARG A 47 13.13 -7.03 12.49
CA ARG A 47 12.10 -8.02 12.82
C ARG A 47 10.68 -7.44 12.75
N LYS A 48 10.48 -6.22 13.26
CA LYS A 48 9.19 -5.53 13.18
C LYS A 48 8.79 -5.24 11.72
N TYR A 49 9.74 -4.78 10.92
CA TYR A 49 9.52 -4.49 9.50
C TYR A 49 9.21 -5.76 8.70
N LEU A 50 9.99 -6.84 8.88
CA LEU A 50 9.74 -8.13 8.22
C LEU A 50 8.39 -8.74 8.62
N LYS A 51 7.99 -8.60 9.90
CA LYS A 51 6.64 -8.99 10.33
C LYS A 51 5.54 -8.20 9.63
N LYS A 52 5.76 -6.90 9.40
CA LYS A 52 4.83 -6.06 8.66
C LYS A 52 4.73 -6.51 7.20
N LEU A 53 5.87 -6.68 6.50
CA LEU A 53 5.88 -7.11 5.09
C LEU A 53 5.19 -8.47 4.90
N LYS A 54 5.46 -9.44 5.77
CA LYS A 54 4.80 -10.75 5.73
C LYS A 54 3.27 -10.69 5.90
N LYS A 55 2.74 -9.63 6.52
CA LYS A 55 1.30 -9.44 6.66
C LYS A 55 0.67 -8.90 5.38
N GLU A 56 1.44 -8.15 4.57
CA GLU A 56 0.97 -7.53 3.33
C GLU A 56 1.18 -8.45 2.12
N GLU A 57 1.88 -9.56 2.26
CA GLU A 57 2.08 -10.55 1.19
C GLU A 57 0.74 -11.01 0.59
N GLY A 58 0.61 -10.98 -0.74
CA GLY A 58 -0.63 -11.33 -1.44
C GLY A 58 -1.74 -10.28 -1.37
N ALA A 59 -1.53 -9.17 -0.63
CA ALA A 59 -2.49 -8.07 -0.61
C ALA A 59 -2.61 -7.43 -1.99
N ILE A 60 -3.84 -7.07 -2.34
CA ILE A 60 -4.17 -6.41 -3.61
C ILE A 60 -4.73 -5.02 -3.37
N LYS A 61 -4.63 -4.15 -4.39
CA LYS A 61 -5.30 -2.85 -4.43
C LYS A 61 -5.61 -2.47 -5.89
N LEU A 62 -6.57 -1.57 -6.06
CA LEU A 62 -6.91 -1.00 -7.36
C LEU A 62 -6.23 0.37 -7.54
N VAL A 63 -5.76 0.65 -8.75
CA VAL A 63 -5.12 1.93 -9.09
C VAL A 63 -5.62 2.49 -10.42
N GLY A 64 -5.73 3.82 -10.49
CA GLY A 64 -6.07 4.54 -11.72
C GLY A 64 -7.57 4.67 -12.01
N GLY A 65 -8.44 3.98 -11.27
CA GLY A 65 -9.90 4.17 -11.34
C GLY A 65 -10.39 5.41 -10.60
N ARG A 66 -11.69 5.71 -10.73
CA ARG A 66 -12.33 6.88 -10.10
C ARG A 66 -12.74 6.64 -8.65
N GLY A 67 -12.74 5.40 -8.19
CA GLY A 67 -13.09 5.00 -6.84
C GLY A 67 -12.43 3.68 -6.44
N ASP A 68 -12.74 3.20 -5.24
CA ASP A 68 -12.10 2.01 -4.66
C ASP A 68 -12.59 0.68 -5.26
N PHE A 69 -13.63 0.72 -6.11
CA PHE A 69 -14.25 -0.44 -6.77
C PHE A 69 -13.76 -0.67 -8.21
N GLU A 70 -12.95 0.23 -8.78
CA GLU A 70 -12.46 0.09 -10.15
C GLU A 70 -10.98 0.46 -10.27
N GLY A 71 -10.24 -0.25 -11.13
CA GLY A 71 -8.85 0.08 -11.41
C GLY A 71 -8.04 -1.09 -11.96
N ASN A 72 -6.81 -0.79 -12.35
CA ASN A 72 -5.80 -1.83 -12.59
C ASN A 72 -5.41 -2.45 -11.26
N ILE A 73 -5.08 -3.74 -11.28
CA ILE A 73 -4.75 -4.48 -10.07
C ILE A 73 -3.25 -4.39 -9.82
N GLU A 74 -2.86 -3.98 -8.61
CA GLU A 74 -1.52 -4.19 -8.10
C GLU A 74 -1.56 -5.24 -6.97
N ILE A 75 -0.60 -6.17 -6.96
CA ILE A 75 -0.39 -7.16 -5.89
C ILE A 75 0.94 -6.92 -5.17
N PHE A 76 0.98 -7.19 -3.86
CA PHE A 76 2.17 -7.07 -3.05
C PHE A 76 2.90 -8.41 -2.92
N HIS A 77 4.15 -8.44 -3.38
CA HIS A 77 5.03 -9.59 -3.30
C HIS A 77 6.47 -9.14 -3.06
N ASP A 78 7.22 -9.87 -2.24
CA ASP A 78 8.64 -9.60 -1.93
C ASP A 78 8.91 -8.12 -1.55
N GLY A 79 8.03 -7.59 -0.70
CA GLY A 79 8.15 -6.23 -0.18
C GLY A 79 7.81 -5.11 -1.16
N ARG A 80 7.25 -5.42 -2.33
CA ARG A 80 6.95 -4.44 -3.39
C ARG A 80 5.61 -4.71 -4.05
N TRP A 81 4.91 -3.63 -4.40
CA TRP A 81 3.77 -3.68 -5.31
C TRP A 81 4.25 -3.95 -6.75
N GLY A 82 3.46 -4.69 -7.51
CA GLY A 82 3.63 -4.94 -8.94
C GLY A 82 2.28 -5.15 -9.63
N ALA A 83 2.26 -5.05 -10.95
CA ALA A 83 1.06 -5.23 -11.77
C ALA A 83 0.77 -6.71 -12.03
N ILE A 84 -0.38 -6.97 -12.64
CA ILE A 84 -0.82 -8.29 -13.11
C ILE A 84 -1.06 -8.19 -14.62
N CYS A 85 -0.58 -9.18 -15.37
CA CYS A 85 -0.80 -9.21 -16.81
C CYS A 85 -2.24 -9.59 -17.14
N ASP A 86 -2.78 -9.12 -18.27
CA ASP A 86 -4.13 -9.44 -18.74
C ASP A 86 -4.23 -10.68 -19.64
N ASP A 87 -3.13 -11.42 -19.81
CA ASP A 87 -3.14 -12.74 -20.45
C ASP A 87 -3.86 -13.78 -19.56
N GLU A 88 -4.80 -14.50 -20.18
CA GLU A 88 -5.76 -15.42 -19.54
C GLU A 88 -6.63 -14.77 -18.43
N TRP A 89 -6.61 -13.45 -18.28
CA TRP A 89 -7.42 -12.72 -17.30
C TRP A 89 -8.90 -12.73 -17.66
N ASP A 90 -9.77 -13.38 -16.88
CA ASP A 90 -11.20 -13.38 -17.17
C ASP A 90 -12.11 -13.06 -15.97
N SER A 91 -13.40 -13.34 -16.13
CA SER A 91 -14.43 -13.06 -15.12
C SER A 91 -14.21 -13.88 -13.84
N THR A 92 -13.55 -15.03 -13.93
CA THR A 92 -13.26 -15.94 -12.83
C THR A 92 -12.22 -15.34 -11.89
N GLU A 93 -11.13 -14.80 -12.43
CA GLU A 93 -10.08 -14.12 -11.67
C GLU A 93 -10.61 -12.78 -11.12
N ALA A 94 -11.39 -12.05 -11.93
CA ALA A 94 -12.04 -10.81 -11.51
C ALA A 94 -12.96 -11.01 -10.30
N GLU A 95 -13.71 -12.12 -10.25
CA GLU A 95 -14.55 -12.49 -9.12
C GLU A 95 -13.72 -12.73 -7.84
N VAL A 96 -12.59 -13.43 -7.96
CA VAL A 96 -11.66 -13.65 -6.83
C VAL A 96 -11.12 -12.31 -6.31
N VAL A 97 -10.71 -11.41 -7.20
CA VAL A 97 -10.22 -10.08 -6.83
C VAL A 97 -11.27 -9.26 -6.12
N CYS A 98 -12.47 -9.14 -6.67
CA CYS A 98 -13.53 -8.35 -6.04
C CYS A 98 -13.92 -8.90 -4.67
N ARG A 99 -14.04 -10.22 -4.54
CA ARG A 99 -14.29 -10.87 -3.25
C ARG A 99 -13.15 -10.65 -2.25
N GLN A 100 -11.90 -10.74 -2.69
CA GLN A 100 -10.73 -10.50 -1.84
C GLN A 100 -10.69 -9.05 -1.34
N LEU A 101 -11.14 -8.09 -2.16
CA LEU A 101 -11.29 -6.67 -1.77
C LEU A 101 -12.53 -6.40 -0.91
N GLY A 102 -13.42 -7.38 -0.74
CA GLY A 102 -14.63 -7.28 0.08
C GLY A 102 -15.87 -6.80 -0.66
N PHE A 103 -15.85 -6.76 -1.99
CA PHE A 103 -17.02 -6.50 -2.82
C PHE A 103 -17.85 -7.78 -3.00
N PRO A 104 -19.17 -7.66 -3.20
CA PRO A 104 -20.08 -8.81 -3.36
C PRO A 104 -19.86 -9.59 -4.66
N GLY A 105 -19.23 -8.99 -5.66
CA GLY A 105 -18.93 -9.60 -6.96
C GLY A 105 -18.25 -8.62 -7.91
N HIS A 106 -18.09 -9.02 -9.17
CA HIS A 106 -17.55 -8.18 -10.23
C HIS A 106 -18.61 -7.77 -11.27
N ILE A 107 -18.39 -6.62 -11.92
CA ILE A 107 -19.15 -6.18 -13.10
C ILE A 107 -18.46 -6.69 -14.37
N LYS A 108 -17.14 -6.45 -14.50
CA LYS A 108 -16.34 -6.98 -15.61
C LYS A 108 -14.83 -6.95 -15.33
N PRO A 109 -14.06 -7.89 -15.91
CA PRO A 109 -12.63 -7.71 -16.10
C PRO A 109 -12.35 -6.58 -17.09
N THR A 110 -11.19 -5.94 -16.95
CA THR A 110 -10.68 -4.96 -17.91
C THR A 110 -9.26 -5.33 -18.34
N HIS A 111 -8.94 -4.99 -19.58
CA HIS A 111 -7.73 -5.39 -20.28
C HIS A 111 -6.99 -4.17 -20.83
N SER A 112 -5.80 -4.41 -21.36
CA SER A 112 -5.00 -3.47 -22.13
C SER A 112 -4.76 -2.15 -21.39
N GLY A 113 -4.56 -2.24 -20.07
CA GLY A 113 -4.27 -1.08 -19.23
C GLY A 113 -5.40 -0.06 -19.28
N HIS A 114 -6.64 -0.52 -19.15
CA HIS A 114 -7.85 0.29 -19.18
C HIS A 114 -7.76 1.53 -18.26
N PHE A 115 -7.16 1.38 -17.07
CA PHE A 115 -6.96 2.47 -16.11
C PHE A 115 -5.56 3.11 -16.19
N GLY A 116 -4.91 2.96 -17.33
CA GLY A 116 -3.56 3.41 -17.64
C GLY A 116 -2.54 2.27 -17.74
N LYS A 117 -1.34 2.58 -18.21
CA LYS A 117 -0.25 1.60 -18.32
C LYS A 117 0.27 1.17 -16.95
N ALA A 118 0.68 -0.08 -16.82
CA ALA A 118 1.44 -0.57 -15.67
C ALA A 118 2.69 0.31 -15.45
N LYS A 119 2.83 0.84 -14.24
CA LYS A 119 3.99 1.65 -13.83
C LYS A 119 5.04 0.82 -13.09
N ARG A 120 4.71 -0.43 -12.79
CA ARG A 120 5.51 -1.36 -12.00
C ARG A 120 5.68 -2.63 -12.82
N LYS A 121 6.66 -3.45 -12.44
CA LYS A 121 6.84 -4.77 -13.03
C LYS A 121 5.61 -5.64 -12.80
N PHE A 122 5.41 -6.61 -13.68
CA PHE A 122 4.42 -7.65 -13.51
C PHE A 122 4.89 -8.68 -12.49
N TRP A 123 4.01 -9.05 -11.56
CA TRP A 123 4.25 -10.09 -10.58
C TRP A 123 3.61 -11.42 -10.95
N MET A 124 2.53 -11.38 -11.73
CA MET A 124 1.74 -12.55 -12.11
C MET A 124 1.36 -12.42 -13.59
N ASP A 125 1.27 -13.57 -14.25
CA ASP A 125 0.99 -13.75 -15.67
C ASP A 125 0.37 -15.13 -15.91
N ASN A 126 -0.42 -15.28 -16.98
CA ASN A 126 -1.23 -16.47 -17.31
C ASN A 126 -2.00 -16.98 -16.10
N LEU A 127 -2.86 -16.10 -15.56
CA LEU A 127 -3.53 -16.35 -14.29
C LEU A 127 -4.76 -17.24 -14.50
N PHE A 128 -4.82 -18.37 -13.78
CA PHE A 128 -5.93 -19.31 -13.88
C PHE A 128 -6.47 -19.67 -12.49
N CYS A 129 -7.68 -19.19 -12.19
CA CYS A 129 -8.42 -19.48 -10.96
C CYS A 129 -9.53 -20.51 -11.22
N ALA A 130 -9.88 -21.30 -10.19
CA ALA A 130 -11.10 -22.09 -10.15
C ALA A 130 -12.35 -21.28 -9.72
N GLY A 131 -12.15 -20.02 -9.32
CA GLY A 131 -13.18 -19.06 -8.86
C GLY A 131 -13.52 -19.16 -7.37
N LYS A 132 -12.88 -20.06 -6.63
CA LYS A 132 -13.18 -20.36 -5.21
C LYS A 132 -12.04 -19.99 -4.26
N GLU A 133 -10.92 -19.56 -4.83
CA GLU A 133 -9.74 -19.06 -4.14
C GLU A 133 -10.11 -17.89 -3.25
N ARG A 134 -9.48 -17.80 -2.08
CA ARG A 134 -9.72 -16.68 -1.16
C ARG A 134 -8.91 -15.47 -1.55
N GLU A 135 -7.71 -15.72 -2.04
CA GLU A 135 -6.76 -14.71 -2.46
C GLU A 135 -6.30 -15.03 -3.88
N LEU A 136 -6.02 -13.99 -4.65
CA LEU A 136 -5.54 -14.13 -6.02
C LEU A 136 -4.23 -14.91 -6.10
N ALA A 137 -3.39 -14.80 -5.07
CA ALA A 137 -2.12 -15.53 -4.94
C ALA A 137 -2.30 -17.05 -4.78
N ASP A 138 -3.51 -17.54 -4.48
CA ASP A 138 -3.82 -18.97 -4.40
C ASP A 138 -4.14 -19.58 -5.77
N CYS A 139 -4.37 -18.76 -6.79
CA CYS A 139 -4.63 -19.23 -8.16
C CYS A 139 -3.35 -19.78 -8.82
N HIS A 140 -3.52 -20.52 -9.91
CA HIS A 140 -2.38 -20.94 -10.72
C HIS A 140 -1.88 -19.78 -11.59
N PHE A 141 -0.56 -19.70 -11.79
CA PHE A 141 0.12 -18.74 -12.67
C PHE A 141 1.56 -19.19 -12.91
N ASP A 142 2.25 -18.58 -13.87
CA ASP A 142 3.60 -18.98 -14.33
C ASP A 142 4.74 -18.79 -13.30
N GLY A 143 4.42 -18.23 -12.14
CA GLY A 143 5.34 -17.98 -11.04
C GLY A 143 5.70 -16.49 -10.91
N TRP A 144 6.16 -16.13 -9.71
CA TRP A 144 6.32 -14.73 -9.33
C TRP A 144 7.36 -14.00 -10.18
N GLY A 145 6.92 -12.94 -10.87
CA GLY A 145 7.78 -12.09 -11.69
C GLY A 145 8.23 -12.73 -13.00
N HIS A 146 7.59 -13.84 -13.40
CA HIS A 146 7.71 -14.43 -14.72
C HIS A 146 6.57 -13.87 -15.57
N SER A 147 6.92 -12.97 -16.50
CA SER A 147 5.98 -12.36 -17.44
C SER A 147 6.73 -11.78 -18.63
N ASP A 148 6.16 -11.86 -19.82
CA ASP A 148 6.65 -11.20 -21.04
C ASP A 148 5.79 -9.99 -21.46
N CYS A 149 4.84 -9.59 -20.62
CA CYS A 149 3.90 -8.52 -20.90
C CYS A 149 4.51 -7.12 -20.93
N GLU A 150 4.01 -6.31 -21.85
CA GLU A 150 4.28 -4.90 -22.03
C GLU A 150 3.50 -4.05 -21.01
N PRO A 151 3.93 -2.79 -20.73
CA PRO A 151 3.20 -1.92 -19.81
C PRO A 151 1.74 -1.65 -20.18
N SER A 152 1.33 -1.86 -21.43
CA SER A 152 -0.07 -1.77 -21.85
C SER A 152 -0.91 -2.97 -21.46
N GLU A 153 -0.34 -4.08 -20.99
CA GLU A 153 -1.04 -5.34 -20.74
C GLU A 153 -1.40 -5.47 -19.25
N ALA A 154 -1.84 -4.37 -18.65
CA ALA A 154 -2.25 -4.39 -17.24
C ALA A 154 -3.70 -4.87 -17.11
N ALA A 155 -3.89 -5.94 -16.35
CA ALA A 155 -5.20 -6.39 -15.91
C ALA A 155 -5.83 -5.41 -14.91
N GLY A 156 -7.14 -5.28 -15.00
CA GLY A 156 -7.95 -4.51 -14.07
C GLY A 156 -9.34 -5.11 -13.91
N VAL A 157 -10.12 -4.48 -13.05
CA VAL A 157 -11.48 -4.91 -12.75
C VAL A 157 -12.38 -3.73 -12.44
N ILE A 158 -13.67 -3.91 -12.68
CA ILE A 158 -14.74 -3.10 -12.09
C ILE A 158 -15.56 -4.04 -11.21
N CYS A 159 -15.55 -3.78 -9.90
CA CYS A 159 -16.31 -4.51 -8.90
C CYS A 159 -17.71 -3.93 -8.75
N GLN A 160 -18.65 -4.76 -8.27
CA GLN A 160 -19.97 -4.29 -7.88
C GLN A 160 -19.84 -3.48 -6.59
N ASP A 161 -20.30 -2.24 -6.63
CA ASP A 161 -20.36 -1.36 -5.45
C ASP A 161 -21.80 -1.35 -4.91
N ASP A 162 -21.98 -1.77 -3.66
CA ASP A 162 -23.28 -1.75 -2.98
C ASP A 162 -23.82 -0.33 -2.73
N GLN A 163 -23.02 0.71 -3.02
CA GLN A 163 -23.44 2.11 -2.95
C GLN A 163 -23.96 2.66 -4.29
N GLN A 164 -24.02 1.85 -5.35
CA GLN A 164 -24.55 2.24 -6.68
C GLN A 164 -26.01 1.83 -6.91
N GLU A 165 -26.87 2.07 -5.93
CA GLU A 165 -28.32 2.24 -6.15
C GLU A 165 -28.66 3.74 -6.16
N GLU A 166 -28.18 4.53 -7.13
CA GLU A 166 -28.70 5.87 -7.52
C GLU A 166 -27.72 6.61 -8.46
N GLN A 167 -27.47 6.10 -9.68
CA GLN A 167 -27.06 6.87 -10.87
C GLN A 167 -26.68 5.90 -12.00
N ASP A 168 -27.66 5.22 -12.58
CA ASP A 168 -27.56 4.73 -13.96
C ASP A 168 -28.99 4.49 -14.46
N GLY A 169 -29.54 5.52 -15.11
CA GLY A 169 -30.90 5.51 -15.60
C GLY A 169 -31.20 6.76 -16.41
N GLU A 170 -30.50 6.97 -17.53
CA GLU A 170 -31.12 7.60 -18.70
C GLU A 170 -30.34 7.33 -19.99
N GLU A 171 -30.54 6.15 -20.57
CA GLU A 171 -30.69 6.05 -22.02
C GLU A 171 -32.05 5.39 -22.30
N GLU A 172 -33.12 6.19 -22.25
CA GLU A 172 -34.38 5.80 -22.87
C GLU A 172 -34.93 6.92 -23.76
N SER A 173 -35.04 6.53 -25.03
CA SER A 173 -35.65 7.18 -26.17
C SER A 173 -37.07 7.77 -25.94
N LEU A 174 -37.25 9.01 -26.38
CA LEU A 174 -38.48 9.60 -26.94
C LEU A 174 -39.78 9.59 -26.09
N THR A 175 -40.11 10.73 -25.45
CA THR A 175 -41.26 11.62 -25.72
C THR A 175 -41.62 12.47 -24.49
N GLU A 176 -41.69 13.80 -24.66
CA GLU A 176 -42.07 14.76 -23.61
C GLU A 176 -43.47 14.46 -23.03
N LYS A 177 -43.56 14.33 -21.70
CA LYS A 177 -44.80 14.58 -20.94
C LYS A 177 -44.54 15.35 -19.63
N PRO A 178 -45.48 16.19 -19.17
CA PRO A 178 -45.23 17.20 -18.14
C PRO A 178 -45.19 16.65 -16.71
N ILE A 179 -44.36 17.28 -15.88
CA ILE A 179 -44.05 16.97 -14.48
C ILE A 179 -45.26 17.24 -13.56
N PRO A 180 -45.70 16.29 -12.71
CA PRO A 180 -46.59 16.59 -11.60
C PRO A 180 -45.78 17.00 -10.36
N GLU A 181 -46.19 18.13 -9.80
CA GLU A 181 -45.62 18.73 -8.62
C GLU A 181 -46.01 17.98 -7.33
N ARG A 182 -45.01 17.84 -6.44
CA ARG A 182 -45.13 17.73 -4.98
C ARG A 182 -45.44 16.34 -4.39
N LEU A 183 -44.41 15.75 -3.79
CA LEU A 183 -44.41 15.29 -2.38
C LEU A 183 -42.96 15.08 -1.89
N LYS A 184 -42.39 16.10 -1.23
CA LYS A 184 -41.25 15.92 -0.32
C LYS A 184 -41.78 15.48 1.06
N PRO A 185 -41.18 14.48 1.70
CA PRO A 185 -40.56 14.67 3.03
C PRO A 185 -39.27 13.82 3.17
N LYS A 186 -38.29 14.06 4.04
CA LYS A 186 -38.07 14.98 5.17
C LYS A 186 -36.55 15.15 5.29
N MET A 187 -36.11 16.38 5.47
CA MET A 187 -34.72 16.74 5.76
C MET A 187 -34.25 16.04 7.04
N ALA A 188 -33.18 15.25 6.97
CA ALA A 188 -32.29 15.04 8.11
C ALA A 188 -31.22 16.13 8.02
N ARG A 189 -31.38 17.14 8.87
CA ARG A 189 -30.43 18.23 9.10
C ARG A 189 -29.21 17.65 9.80
N LEU A 190 -28.09 17.51 9.09
CA LEU A 190 -26.78 17.67 9.70
C LEU A 190 -26.24 19.03 9.26
N GLU A 191 -26.29 19.98 10.19
CA GLU A 191 -25.50 21.21 10.08
C GLU A 191 -24.05 20.86 10.38
N THR A 192 -23.18 21.03 9.41
CA THR A 192 -21.78 21.32 9.67
C THR A 192 -21.37 22.52 8.82
N ALA A 193 -21.13 23.62 9.55
CA ALA A 193 -20.20 24.72 9.32
C ALA A 193 -19.92 25.22 7.89
N GLU A 194 -19.97 26.54 7.76
CA GLU A 194 -19.57 27.35 6.61
C GLU A 194 -18.27 26.89 5.91
N GLY A 195 -18.27 27.00 4.58
CA GLY A 195 -17.15 27.64 3.89
C GLY A 195 -16.40 26.80 2.85
N PHE A 196 -16.52 27.25 1.59
CA PHE A 196 -15.70 26.96 0.41
C PHE A 196 -16.08 25.73 -0.42
N GLU A 197 -16.84 25.99 -1.49
CA GLU A 197 -16.97 25.11 -2.64
C GLU A 197 -15.82 25.44 -3.61
N VAL A 198 -14.92 24.48 -3.81
CA VAL A 198 -13.79 24.64 -4.73
C VAL A 198 -14.26 24.37 -6.15
N ARG A 199 -14.10 25.35 -7.04
CA ARG A 199 -14.53 25.23 -8.44
C ARG A 199 -13.37 25.52 -9.39
N LEU A 200 -13.42 24.95 -10.59
CA LEU A 200 -12.49 25.28 -11.67
C LEU A 200 -13.15 26.29 -12.61
N ALA A 201 -12.56 27.48 -12.76
CA ALA A 201 -13.02 28.52 -13.66
C ALA A 201 -12.09 28.68 -14.88
N GLY A 202 -12.68 28.80 -16.08
CA GLY A 202 -11.97 29.24 -17.29
C GLY A 202 -11.18 28.18 -18.07
N GLY A 203 -11.36 26.88 -17.81
CA GLY A 203 -10.76 25.81 -18.61
C GLY A 203 -11.52 25.47 -19.89
N ARG A 204 -10.82 24.86 -20.87
CA ARG A 204 -11.42 24.36 -22.11
C ARG A 204 -11.99 22.94 -22.00
N ILE A 205 -11.66 22.23 -20.91
CA ILE A 205 -12.11 20.86 -20.62
C ILE A 205 -12.45 20.72 -19.12
N PRO A 206 -13.27 19.72 -18.73
CA PRO A 206 -13.91 19.67 -17.40
C PRO A 206 -12.99 19.59 -16.18
N ASN A 207 -11.70 19.29 -16.36
CA ASN A 207 -10.71 19.14 -15.28
C ASN A 207 -9.55 20.14 -15.37
N GLU A 208 -9.72 21.22 -16.14
CA GLU A 208 -8.73 22.29 -16.29
C GLU A 208 -9.37 23.62 -15.86
N GLY A 209 -8.59 24.52 -15.26
CA GLY A 209 -9.08 25.84 -14.86
C GLY A 209 -8.37 26.37 -13.64
N ARG A 210 -8.62 27.63 -13.30
CA ARG A 210 -8.17 28.22 -12.04
C ARG A 210 -9.06 27.72 -10.92
N VAL A 211 -8.44 27.26 -9.84
CA VAL A 211 -9.12 26.85 -8.60
C VAL A 211 -9.60 28.11 -7.87
N GLU A 212 -10.90 28.25 -7.66
CA GLU A 212 -11.57 29.33 -6.91
C GLU A 212 -12.37 28.77 -5.72
#